data_AF-A0A367M6S3-F1
#
_entry.id   AF-A0A367M6S3-F1
#
_cell.length_a   1.000
_cell.length_b   1.000
_cell.length_c   1.000
_cell.angle_alpha   90.00
_cell.angle_beta   90.00
_cell.angle_gamma   90.00
#
_symmetry.space_group_name_H-M   'P 1'
#
loop_
_entity.id
_entity.type
_entity.pdbx_description
1 polymer ?
#
loop_
_entity_poly.entity_id
_entity_poly.type
_entity_poly.pdbx_seq_one_letter_code
_entity_poly.pdbx_strand_id
1 'polypeptide(L)'
;MSNPTSTPRADGFRMPAEWEPHEQTWMVWPERPDNWRNGGKPAQAAFAAVAKAIARFEPVTVCASAGQYENARARLDDGNIRVVEISSDDAWVRDTGPTFVIDDKGDVRGVDWGFNAWGGFEGGLYFPWQRDDQVARKILEIERRARYRTDDFVLEGGSIHVDGEGTLITTEECLLNHNRNPHLSQAEIERTLRDYLAVESIIWLPNGLYNDETDGHVDNFCCYVRPGEVLLAWTDDQDDPNYLRCQAALRVLEESRDAKGRKLVVHKMPIPGPLYATQEECDGVDIVEGSQPRDPSIRLAGSYVNFLIVNGGIIAPSFDDPKDAEARAI
;
A
#
# COMPACT_ATOMS: atom_id res chain seq x y z
N MET A 1 9.79 -14.39 20.25
CA MET A 1 8.72 -14.59 19.25
C MET A 1 8.99 -15.91 18.54
N SER A 2 7.99 -16.75 18.36
CA SER A 2 8.15 -17.94 17.51
C SER A 2 8.08 -17.51 16.04
N ASN A 3 9.09 -17.88 15.24
CA ASN A 3 8.98 -17.89 13.79
C ASN A 3 8.44 -19.28 13.41
N PRO A 4 7.18 -19.42 12.96
CA PRO A 4 6.66 -20.70 12.52
C PRO A 4 7.47 -21.20 11.32
N THR A 5 7.61 -22.53 11.19
CA THR A 5 8.21 -23.18 10.01
C THR A 5 7.16 -23.58 8.98
N SER A 6 5.88 -23.28 9.25
CA SER A 6 4.70 -23.50 8.41
C SER A 6 4.26 -22.20 7.76
N THR A 7 3.19 -22.26 6.94
CA THR A 7 2.58 -21.10 6.29
C THR A 7 1.29 -20.69 7.00
N PRO A 8 0.85 -19.42 6.88
CA PRO A 8 -0.45 -18.97 7.36
C PRO A 8 -1.59 -19.93 7.03
N ARG A 9 -1.72 -20.34 5.76
CA ARG A 9 -2.74 -21.31 5.32
C ARG A 9 -2.67 -22.64 6.09
N ALA A 10 -1.48 -23.20 6.25
CA ALA A 10 -1.29 -24.48 6.94
C ALA A 10 -1.65 -24.39 8.43
N ASP A 11 -1.47 -23.22 9.04
CA ASP A 11 -1.82 -22.93 10.43
C ASP A 11 -3.28 -22.48 10.62
N GLY A 12 -4.04 -22.35 9.52
CA GLY A 12 -5.44 -21.92 9.53
C GLY A 12 -5.64 -20.41 9.64
N PHE A 13 -4.66 -19.61 9.20
CA PHE A 13 -4.72 -18.16 9.14
C PHE A 13 -5.01 -17.67 7.72
N ARG A 14 -5.71 -16.53 7.60
CA ARG A 14 -5.98 -15.81 6.35
C ARG A 14 -5.71 -14.33 6.50
N MET A 15 -5.41 -13.64 5.40
CA MET A 15 -5.46 -12.16 5.39
C MET A 15 -6.94 -11.73 5.36
N PRO A 16 -7.43 -10.98 6.37
CA PRO A 16 -8.79 -10.45 6.34
C PRO A 16 -8.93 -9.36 5.27
N ALA A 17 -10.17 -9.09 4.86
CA ALA A 17 -10.44 -7.91 4.03
C ALA A 17 -10.24 -6.62 4.83
N GLU A 18 -9.90 -5.52 4.15
CA GLU A 18 -9.64 -4.23 4.82
C GLU A 18 -10.90 -3.61 5.47
N TRP A 19 -12.10 -4.07 5.12
CA TRP A 19 -13.34 -3.65 5.80
C TRP A 19 -13.69 -4.51 7.03
N GLU A 20 -12.93 -5.58 7.31
CA GLU A 20 -13.11 -6.32 8.56
C GLU A 20 -12.64 -5.49 9.75
N PRO A 21 -13.18 -5.70 10.97
CA PRO A 21 -12.88 -4.84 12.12
C PRO A 21 -11.39 -4.74 12.46
N HIS A 22 -10.89 -3.52 12.69
CA HIS A 22 -9.50 -3.26 13.05
C HIS A 22 -9.30 -3.05 14.55
N GLU A 23 -8.13 -3.44 15.05
CA GLU A 23 -7.67 -3.07 16.39
C GLU A 23 -7.04 -1.66 16.41
N GLN A 24 -6.23 -1.34 15.39
CA GLN A 24 -5.52 -0.07 15.24
C GLN A 24 -4.95 0.08 13.82
N THR A 25 -4.62 1.31 13.41
CA THR A 25 -3.85 1.60 12.19
C THR A 25 -2.39 1.91 12.52
N TRP A 26 -1.46 1.50 11.66
CA TRP A 26 -0.04 1.88 11.73
C TRP A 26 0.31 2.91 10.65
N MET A 27 1.22 3.83 10.97
CA MET A 27 1.80 4.81 10.05
C MET A 27 3.29 4.99 10.35
N VAL A 28 4.08 5.46 9.37
CA VAL A 28 5.47 5.89 9.58
C VAL A 28 5.57 7.39 9.28
N TRP A 29 6.38 8.11 10.05
CA TRP A 29 6.53 9.55 9.97
C TRP A 29 7.53 9.95 8.85
N PRO A 30 7.16 10.84 7.91
CA PRO A 30 8.03 11.22 6.80
C PRO A 30 9.08 12.25 7.20
N GLU A 31 10.32 12.05 6.75
CA GLU A 31 11.42 12.98 7.08
C GLU A 31 12.57 13.07 6.08
N ARG A 32 12.83 12.04 5.26
CA ARG A 32 14.01 12.04 4.38
C ARG A 32 13.96 13.20 3.36
N PRO A 33 14.99 14.06 3.28
CA PRO A 33 14.92 15.30 2.52
C PRO A 33 15.09 15.11 1.01
N ASP A 34 15.62 13.97 0.59
CA ASP A 34 15.81 13.56 -0.81
C ASP A 34 14.57 12.91 -1.43
N ASN A 35 13.48 12.80 -0.66
CA ASN A 35 12.14 12.50 -1.16
C ASN A 35 11.17 13.64 -0.83
N TRP A 36 11.17 14.08 0.43
CA TRP A 36 10.18 15.02 0.94
C TRP A 36 10.71 16.45 1.00
N ARG A 37 10.15 17.32 0.16
CA ARG A 37 10.55 18.72 0.05
C ARG A 37 10.59 19.46 1.39
N ASN A 38 11.51 20.42 1.51
CA ASN A 38 11.69 21.28 2.68
C ASN A 38 11.91 20.47 3.98
N GLY A 39 12.70 19.39 3.90
CA GLY A 39 12.97 18.51 5.03
C GLY A 39 11.70 17.86 5.61
N GLY A 40 10.77 17.49 4.74
CA GLY A 40 9.53 16.79 5.07
C GLY A 40 8.42 17.63 5.71
N LYS A 41 8.59 18.94 5.93
CA LYS A 41 7.60 19.72 6.72
C LYS A 41 6.17 19.72 6.12
N PRO A 42 5.96 19.85 4.80
CA PRO A 42 4.64 19.72 4.21
C PRO A 42 4.05 18.32 4.37
N ALA A 43 4.84 17.27 4.11
CA ALA A 43 4.42 15.88 4.25
C ALA A 43 4.05 15.54 5.70
N GLN A 44 4.83 16.02 6.67
CA GLN A 44 4.54 15.88 8.10
C GLN A 44 3.21 16.51 8.51
N ALA A 45 2.83 17.64 7.90
CA ALA A 45 1.52 18.25 8.15
C ALA A 45 0.39 17.40 7.55
N ALA A 46 0.57 16.89 6.33
CA ALA A 46 -0.40 16.00 5.68
C ALA A 46 -0.59 14.68 6.45
N PHE A 47 0.51 14.01 6.83
CA PHE A 47 0.48 12.78 7.62
C PHE A 47 -0.17 13.00 9.00
N ALA A 48 0.07 14.14 9.64
CA ALA A 48 -0.62 14.47 10.89
C ALA A 48 -2.13 14.65 10.70
N ALA A 49 -2.57 15.25 9.57
CA ALA A 49 -3.98 15.37 9.24
C ALA A 49 -4.64 14.00 9.00
N VAL A 50 -3.96 13.10 8.26
CA VAL A 50 -4.41 11.72 8.03
C VAL A 50 -4.51 10.95 9.35
N ALA A 51 -3.46 10.97 10.18
CA ALA A 51 -3.44 10.29 11.47
C ALA A 51 -4.60 10.76 12.38
N LYS A 52 -4.83 12.08 12.47
CA LYS A 52 -5.96 12.65 13.22
C LYS A 52 -7.32 12.29 12.61
N ALA A 53 -7.41 12.16 11.29
CA ALA A 53 -8.65 11.74 10.63
C ALA A 53 -9.00 10.28 10.94
N ILE A 54 -8.00 9.38 10.96
CA ILE A 54 -8.12 7.97 11.36
C ILE A 54 -8.47 7.86 12.85
N ALA A 55 -7.82 8.65 13.71
CA ALA A 55 -7.99 8.63 15.17
C ALA A 55 -9.42 8.88 15.66
N ARG A 56 -10.31 9.40 14.80
CA ARG A 56 -11.75 9.54 15.06
C ARG A 56 -12.51 8.21 15.04
N PHE A 57 -11.92 7.19 14.42
CA PHE A 57 -12.53 5.89 14.15
C PHE A 57 -11.84 4.77 14.92
N GLU A 58 -10.50 4.76 14.93
CA GLU A 58 -9.70 3.71 15.59
C GLU A 58 -8.36 4.25 16.11
N PRO A 59 -7.71 3.54 17.07
CA PRO A 59 -6.39 3.92 17.55
C PRO A 59 -5.35 3.96 16.43
N VAL A 60 -4.39 4.89 16.53
CA VAL A 60 -3.29 5.04 15.56
C VAL A 60 -1.96 4.90 16.26
N THR A 61 -1.05 4.13 15.66
CA THR A 61 0.36 4.08 16.04
C THR A 61 1.22 4.68 14.96
N VAL A 62 1.95 5.75 15.30
CA VAL A 62 2.90 6.39 14.39
C VAL A 62 4.33 6.03 14.81
N CYS A 63 5.05 5.39 13.89
CA CYS A 63 6.48 5.12 13.97
C CYS A 63 7.26 6.38 13.61
N ALA A 64 8.16 6.84 14.47
CA ALA A 64 9.02 7.98 14.19
C ALA A 64 10.49 7.64 14.49
N SER A 65 11.42 8.24 13.75
CA SER A 65 12.84 8.16 14.09
C SER A 65 13.12 8.87 15.42
N ALA A 66 14.25 8.54 16.05
CA ALA A 66 14.72 9.25 17.25
C ALA A 66 14.82 10.78 17.02
N GLY A 67 15.23 11.20 15.82
CA GLY A 67 15.40 12.62 15.46
C GLY A 67 14.07 13.37 15.26
N GLN A 68 12.98 12.66 14.95
CA GLN A 68 11.66 13.26 14.76
C GLN A 68 10.67 12.94 15.88
N TYR A 69 10.99 12.08 16.84
CA TYR A 69 10.07 11.61 17.88
C TYR A 69 9.34 12.75 18.59
N GLU A 70 10.08 13.73 19.14
CA GLU A 70 9.49 14.85 19.87
C GLU A 70 8.63 15.76 18.96
N ASN A 71 9.06 15.98 17.72
CA ASN A 71 8.27 16.76 16.75
C ASN A 71 6.97 16.03 16.35
N ALA A 72 7.05 14.72 16.06
CA ALA A 72 5.88 13.91 15.73
C ALA A 72 4.90 13.88 16.91
N ARG A 73 5.39 13.63 18.13
CA ARG A 73 4.56 13.60 19.35
C ARG A 73 3.88 14.94 19.62
N ALA A 74 4.59 16.05 19.45
CA ALA A 74 4.03 17.39 19.62
C ALA A 74 2.97 17.76 18.58
N ARG A 75 3.10 17.26 17.33
CA ARG A 75 2.13 17.50 16.23
C ARG A 75 0.90 16.60 16.30
N LEU A 76 1.08 15.40 16.83
CA LEU A 76 0.04 14.39 16.97
C LEU A 76 -0.59 14.46 18.36
N ASP A 77 -0.99 15.63 18.82
CA ASP A 77 -1.55 15.88 20.16
C ASP A 77 -2.98 15.31 20.39
N ASP A 78 -3.19 14.05 20.04
CA ASP A 78 -4.45 13.31 20.18
C ASP A 78 -4.25 12.06 21.06
N GLY A 79 -5.21 11.81 21.97
CA GLY A 79 -5.17 10.71 22.92
C GLY A 79 -5.35 9.32 22.28
N ASN A 80 -5.92 9.23 21.08
CA ASN A 80 -6.04 8.01 20.30
C ASN A 80 -4.81 7.72 19.45
N ILE A 81 -3.81 8.62 19.45
CA ILE A 81 -2.57 8.45 18.70
C ILE A 81 -1.41 8.20 19.65
N ARG A 82 -0.74 7.06 19.54
CA ARG A 82 0.55 6.82 20.20
C ARG A 82 1.70 6.96 19.20
N VAL A 83 2.84 7.43 19.70
CA VAL A 83 4.07 7.57 18.89
C VAL A 83 5.12 6.64 19.48
N VAL A 84 5.71 5.80 18.65
CA VAL A 84 6.76 4.84 19.03
C VAL A 84 8.02 5.12 18.23
N GLU A 85 9.18 4.96 18.85
CA GLU A 85 10.46 5.12 18.17
C GLU A 85 10.77 3.86 17.35
N ILE A 86 10.82 4.00 16.02
CA ILE A 86 11.21 2.96 15.08
C ILE A 86 12.02 3.62 13.96
N SER A 87 13.23 3.12 13.71
CA SER A 87 14.00 3.52 12.53
C SER A 87 13.42 2.90 11.26
N SER A 88 13.27 3.72 10.22
CA SER A 88 12.89 3.39 8.83
C SER A 88 13.79 4.17 7.86
N ASP A 89 13.78 3.83 6.57
CA ASP A 89 14.51 4.57 5.52
C ASP A 89 13.55 5.49 4.72
N ASP A 90 12.25 5.18 4.64
CA ASP A 90 11.19 6.13 4.28
C ASP A 90 9.87 5.84 5.03
N ALA A 91 8.73 6.42 4.61
CA ALA A 91 7.49 6.48 5.38
C ALA A 91 6.29 5.67 4.81
N TRP A 92 6.56 4.52 4.20
CA TRP A 92 5.56 3.74 3.46
C TRP A 92 5.19 2.43 4.15
N VAL A 93 4.52 2.51 5.30
CA VAL A 93 4.20 1.32 6.12
C VAL A 93 3.23 0.35 5.46
N ARG A 94 2.47 0.80 4.45
CA ARG A 94 1.66 -0.08 3.59
C ARG A 94 2.53 -1.19 2.98
N ASP A 95 3.75 -0.84 2.60
CA ASP A 95 4.66 -1.72 1.86
C ASP A 95 5.72 -2.37 2.74
N THR A 96 6.10 -1.71 3.84
CA THR A 96 7.18 -2.15 4.74
C THR A 96 6.67 -2.75 6.06
N GLY A 97 5.39 -2.55 6.35
CA GLY A 97 4.70 -3.09 7.53
C GLY A 97 4.32 -4.56 7.35
N PRO A 98 3.88 -5.22 8.44
CA PRO A 98 3.45 -6.60 8.36
C PRO A 98 2.06 -6.69 7.72
N THR A 99 1.85 -7.68 6.86
CA THR A 99 0.48 -8.08 6.47
C THR A 99 -0.10 -8.95 7.57
N PHE A 100 -1.02 -8.42 8.36
CA PHE A 100 -1.66 -9.18 9.44
C PHE A 100 -2.59 -10.27 8.90
N VAL A 101 -2.59 -11.42 9.58
CA VAL A 101 -3.43 -12.59 9.27
C VAL A 101 -4.10 -13.11 10.55
N ILE A 102 -5.31 -13.64 10.43
CA ILE A 102 -6.17 -14.08 11.54
C ILE A 102 -6.68 -15.51 11.37
N ASP A 103 -6.99 -16.23 12.46
CA ASP A 103 -7.45 -17.64 12.44
C ASP A 103 -8.94 -17.86 12.76
N ASP A 104 -9.73 -16.78 12.78
CA ASP A 104 -11.14 -16.73 13.18
C ASP A 104 -11.43 -17.30 14.61
N LYS A 105 -10.40 -17.63 15.40
CA LYS A 105 -10.48 -18.05 16.81
C LYS A 105 -9.94 -16.98 17.76
N GLY A 106 -9.43 -15.87 17.21
CA GLY A 106 -8.97 -14.69 17.94
C GLY A 106 -7.45 -14.54 17.99
N ASP A 107 -6.67 -15.40 17.33
CA ASP A 107 -5.22 -15.19 17.19
C ASP A 107 -4.92 -14.31 15.98
N VAL A 108 -3.85 -13.52 16.09
CA VAL A 108 -3.36 -12.60 15.06
C VAL A 108 -1.86 -12.81 14.91
N ARG A 109 -1.41 -12.94 13.66
CA ARG A 109 0.00 -13.06 13.28
C ARG A 109 0.31 -12.09 12.16
N GLY A 110 1.58 -11.94 11.80
CA GLY A 110 1.99 -11.12 10.67
C GLY A 110 2.85 -11.87 9.68
N VAL A 111 2.61 -11.62 8.41
CA VAL A 111 3.55 -11.93 7.33
C VAL A 111 4.47 -10.73 7.15
N ASP A 112 5.76 -11.01 7.21
CA ASP A 112 6.88 -10.10 7.05
C ASP A 112 7.53 -10.44 5.70
N TRP A 113 7.20 -9.67 4.67
CA TRP A 113 7.70 -9.87 3.31
C TRP A 113 9.13 -9.36 3.18
N GLY A 114 9.91 -9.89 2.23
CA GLY A 114 11.13 -9.21 1.83
C GLY A 114 10.79 -7.85 1.21
N PHE A 115 11.49 -6.79 1.62
CA PHE A 115 11.34 -5.46 1.01
C PHE A 115 12.64 -5.02 0.32
N ASN A 116 12.51 -4.43 -0.87
CA ASN A 116 13.67 -3.97 -1.65
C ASN A 116 13.56 -2.54 -2.18
N ALA A 117 12.72 -1.68 -1.60
CA ALA A 117 12.44 -0.33 -2.12
C ALA A 117 11.94 -0.32 -3.58
N TRP A 118 10.98 -1.20 -3.87
CA TRP A 118 10.27 -1.28 -5.16
C TRP A 118 11.18 -1.50 -6.37
N GLY A 119 12.20 -2.35 -6.24
CA GLY A 119 13.06 -2.73 -7.37
C GLY A 119 14.54 -2.95 -7.02
N GLY A 120 14.93 -2.78 -5.77
CA GLY A 120 16.29 -3.00 -5.31
C GLY A 120 17.30 -2.15 -6.08
N PHE A 121 18.34 -2.78 -6.61
CA PHE A 121 19.36 -2.10 -7.41
C PHE A 121 18.96 -1.92 -8.89
N GLU A 122 17.80 -2.43 -9.30
CA GLU A 122 17.29 -2.41 -10.67
C GLU A 122 15.99 -1.58 -10.75
N GLY A 123 16.12 -0.28 -10.49
CA GLY A 123 15.00 0.67 -10.55
C GLY A 123 14.32 0.95 -9.21
N GLY A 124 14.85 0.47 -8.09
CA GLY A 124 14.36 0.83 -6.76
C GLY A 124 14.50 2.33 -6.45
N LEU A 125 13.64 2.83 -5.57
CA LEU A 125 13.46 4.27 -5.37
C LEU A 125 14.49 4.92 -4.44
N TYR A 126 15.21 4.12 -3.67
CA TYR A 126 16.31 4.59 -2.82
C TYR A 126 17.23 3.46 -2.38
N PHE A 127 18.43 3.82 -1.92
CA PHE A 127 19.33 2.94 -1.17
C PHE A 127 19.94 3.70 0.03
N PRO A 128 20.10 3.08 1.21
CA PRO A 128 19.64 1.74 1.60
C PRO A 128 18.16 1.65 1.99
N TRP A 129 17.63 0.42 2.11
CA TRP A 129 16.27 0.09 2.58
C TRP A 129 16.23 -0.92 3.74
N GLN A 130 17.38 -1.20 4.38
CA GLN A 130 17.45 -2.27 5.39
C GLN A 130 16.70 -1.94 6.67
N ARG A 131 16.43 -0.66 6.97
CA ARG A 131 15.60 -0.29 8.12
C ARG A 131 14.12 -0.50 7.83
N ASP A 132 13.71 -0.27 6.58
CA ASP A 132 12.36 -0.55 6.11
C ASP A 132 12.03 -2.04 6.15
N ASP A 133 12.94 -2.90 5.70
CA ASP A 133 12.82 -4.38 5.81
C ASP A 133 12.79 -4.89 7.27
N GLN A 134 13.02 -4.01 8.27
CA GLN A 134 12.89 -4.34 9.69
C GLN A 134 11.59 -3.80 10.32
N VAL A 135 10.83 -2.96 9.62
CA VAL A 135 9.63 -2.31 10.17
C VAL A 135 8.58 -3.36 10.55
N ALA A 136 8.26 -4.29 9.65
CA ALA A 136 7.32 -5.39 9.92
C ALA A 136 7.66 -6.16 11.19
N ARG A 137 8.93 -6.58 11.34
CA ARG A 137 9.41 -7.28 12.54
C ARG A 137 9.23 -6.44 13.81
N LYS A 138 9.63 -5.16 13.80
CA LYS A 138 9.54 -4.29 14.99
C LYS A 138 8.08 -4.06 15.42
N ILE A 139 7.17 -3.88 14.45
CA ILE A 139 5.73 -3.77 14.71
C ILE A 139 5.21 -5.04 15.39
N LEU A 140 5.51 -6.21 14.83
CA LEU A 140 5.09 -7.49 15.41
C LEU A 140 5.70 -7.74 16.80
N GLU A 141 6.92 -7.25 17.04
CA GLU A 141 7.56 -7.33 18.35
C GLU A 141 6.85 -6.49 19.43
N ILE A 142 6.45 -5.26 19.09
CA ILE A 142 5.66 -4.39 19.97
C ILE A 142 4.30 -5.02 20.28
N GLU A 143 3.64 -5.56 19.25
CA GLU A 143 2.31 -6.18 19.36
C GLU A 143 2.34 -7.62 19.92
N ARG A 144 3.54 -8.17 20.16
CA ARG A 144 3.76 -9.54 20.66
C ARG A 144 3.07 -10.61 19.80
N ARG A 145 3.08 -10.44 18.47
CA ARG A 145 2.46 -11.37 17.51
C ARG A 145 3.49 -12.27 16.84
N ALA A 146 3.12 -13.50 16.49
CA ALA A 146 4.04 -14.39 15.77
C ALA A 146 4.26 -13.91 14.33
N ARG A 147 5.42 -14.26 13.77
CA ARG A 147 5.93 -13.71 12.50
C ARG A 147 6.26 -14.82 11.51
N TYR A 148 5.67 -14.75 10.32
CA TYR A 148 6.08 -15.53 9.15
C TYR A 148 6.96 -14.65 8.27
N ARG A 149 8.23 -15.00 8.10
CA ARG A 149 9.17 -14.25 7.25
C ARG A 149 9.33 -14.94 5.90
N THR A 150 9.33 -14.17 4.81
CA THR A 150 9.58 -14.69 3.46
C THR A 150 10.90 -14.16 2.88
N ASP A 151 12.01 -14.76 3.29
CA ASP A 151 13.35 -14.22 2.98
C ASP A 151 13.67 -14.16 1.46
N ASP A 152 13.17 -15.11 0.67
CA ASP A 152 13.43 -15.21 -0.78
C ASP A 152 12.24 -14.76 -1.65
N PHE A 153 11.34 -13.96 -1.08
CA PHE A 153 10.14 -13.45 -1.76
C PHE A 153 9.90 -11.98 -1.39
N VAL A 154 10.09 -11.11 -2.38
CA VAL A 154 9.85 -9.67 -2.26
C VAL A 154 8.39 -9.38 -2.58
N LEU A 155 7.70 -8.67 -1.69
CA LEU A 155 6.34 -8.20 -1.93
C LEU A 155 6.04 -6.98 -1.06
N GLU A 156 5.32 -6.02 -1.64
CA GLU A 156 4.82 -4.84 -0.96
C GLU A 156 3.31 -4.96 -0.72
N GLY A 157 2.83 -4.59 0.46
CA GLY A 157 1.40 -4.71 0.79
C GLY A 157 0.47 -3.93 -0.14
N GLY A 158 0.90 -2.81 -0.74
CA GLY A 158 0.12 -2.05 -1.72
C GLY A 158 0.00 -2.73 -3.09
N SER A 159 0.84 -3.72 -3.38
CA SER A 159 0.79 -4.49 -4.62
C SER A 159 -0.36 -5.51 -4.68
N ILE A 160 -1.03 -5.78 -3.55
CA ILE A 160 -2.06 -6.80 -3.42
C ILE A 160 -3.32 -6.26 -2.73
N HIS A 161 -4.48 -6.80 -3.11
CA HIS A 161 -5.74 -6.54 -2.40
C HIS A 161 -6.58 -7.80 -2.29
N VAL A 162 -7.08 -8.13 -1.09
CA VAL A 162 -7.90 -9.33 -0.84
C VAL A 162 -9.35 -8.99 -0.53
N ASP A 163 -10.27 -9.92 -0.81
CA ASP A 163 -11.70 -9.81 -0.49
C ASP A 163 -12.10 -10.45 0.84
N GLY A 164 -11.14 -11.06 1.55
CA GLY A 164 -11.35 -11.81 2.80
C GLY A 164 -12.05 -13.17 2.62
N GLU A 165 -12.50 -13.52 1.42
CA GLU A 165 -13.25 -14.73 1.09
C GLU A 165 -12.51 -15.67 0.12
N GLY A 166 -11.22 -15.40 -0.10
CA GLY A 166 -10.30 -16.25 -0.84
C GLY A 166 -9.93 -15.71 -2.22
N THR A 167 -10.18 -14.44 -2.52
CA THR A 167 -9.80 -13.82 -3.79
C THR A 167 -8.82 -12.69 -3.57
N LEU A 168 -7.80 -12.64 -4.43
CA LEU A 168 -6.81 -11.56 -4.49
C LEU A 168 -6.84 -10.89 -5.86
N ILE A 169 -6.68 -9.58 -5.91
CA ILE A 169 -6.36 -8.81 -7.13
C ILE A 169 -4.95 -8.24 -6.97
N THR A 170 -4.18 -8.27 -8.05
CA THR A 170 -2.82 -7.73 -8.18
C THR A 170 -2.58 -7.27 -9.62
N THR A 171 -1.44 -6.65 -9.91
CA THR A 171 -1.00 -6.33 -11.27
C THR A 171 0.15 -7.23 -11.74
N GLU A 172 0.16 -7.54 -13.04
CA GLU A 172 1.29 -8.21 -13.71
C GLU A 172 2.52 -7.29 -13.78
N GLU A 173 2.30 -6.01 -14.08
CA GLU A 173 3.34 -4.96 -14.17
C GLU A 173 4.21 -4.89 -12.91
N CYS A 174 3.63 -5.14 -11.72
CA CYS A 174 4.35 -5.13 -10.46
C CYS A 174 4.96 -6.51 -10.14
N LEU A 175 4.13 -7.54 -9.88
CA LEU A 175 4.64 -8.78 -9.29
C LEU A 175 5.45 -9.65 -10.26
N LEU A 176 5.27 -9.47 -11.58
CA LEU A 176 6.06 -10.17 -12.60
C LEU A 176 7.24 -9.31 -13.09
N ASN A 177 7.46 -8.14 -12.50
CA ASN A 177 8.61 -7.31 -12.81
C ASN A 177 9.90 -8.04 -12.41
N HIS A 178 10.90 -7.98 -13.30
CA HIS A 178 12.22 -8.57 -13.10
C HIS A 178 12.93 -8.05 -11.83
N ASN A 179 12.56 -6.88 -11.34
CA ASN A 179 13.15 -6.25 -10.18
C ASN A 179 12.51 -6.69 -8.83
N ARG A 180 11.50 -7.56 -8.85
CA ARG A 180 10.89 -8.18 -7.65
C ARG A 180 11.42 -9.59 -7.44
N ASN A 181 10.88 -10.56 -8.18
CA ASN A 181 11.15 -11.99 -8.00
C ASN A 181 11.55 -12.67 -9.32
N PRO A 182 12.66 -12.28 -9.97
CA PRO A 182 13.02 -12.75 -11.32
C PRO A 182 13.31 -14.25 -11.39
N HIS A 183 13.57 -14.90 -10.26
CA HIS A 183 13.81 -16.33 -10.13
C HIS A 183 12.53 -17.17 -10.06
N LEU A 184 11.35 -16.54 -9.97
CA LEU A 184 10.07 -17.22 -9.82
C LEU A 184 9.20 -17.08 -11.06
N SER A 185 8.54 -18.16 -11.44
CA SER A 185 7.43 -18.11 -12.39
C SER A 185 6.17 -17.53 -11.75
N GLN A 186 5.23 -17.03 -12.57
CA GLN A 186 3.91 -16.59 -12.10
C GLN A 186 3.21 -17.66 -11.25
N ALA A 187 3.29 -18.94 -11.63
CA ALA A 187 2.68 -20.04 -10.86
C ALA A 187 3.33 -20.24 -9.48
N GLU A 188 4.62 -19.95 -9.34
CA GLU A 188 5.32 -20.02 -8.05
C GLU A 188 4.99 -18.81 -7.16
N ILE A 189 4.86 -17.62 -7.76
CA ILE A 189 4.34 -16.43 -7.09
C ILE A 189 2.92 -16.69 -6.58
N GLU A 190 2.04 -17.22 -7.43
CA GLU A 190 0.69 -17.59 -7.03
C GLU A 190 0.69 -18.57 -5.87
N ARG A 191 1.52 -19.62 -5.90
CA ARG A 191 1.62 -20.57 -4.78
C ARG A 191 1.96 -19.87 -3.47
N THR A 192 2.95 -18.97 -3.48
CA THR A 192 3.32 -18.20 -2.29
C THR A 192 2.16 -17.33 -1.80
N LEU A 193 1.49 -16.59 -2.69
CA LEU A 193 0.33 -15.78 -2.34
C LEU A 193 -0.80 -16.63 -1.72
N ARG A 194 -1.09 -17.81 -2.30
CA ARG A 194 -2.10 -18.74 -1.77
C ARG A 194 -1.72 -19.23 -0.38
N ASP A 195 -0.46 -19.58 -0.16
CA ASP A 195 0.02 -20.13 1.11
C ASP A 195 0.06 -19.09 2.24
N TYR A 196 0.41 -17.84 1.92
CA TYR A 196 0.59 -16.79 2.93
C TYR A 196 -0.65 -15.92 3.16
N LEU A 197 -1.56 -15.83 2.19
CA LEU A 197 -2.78 -15.03 2.31
C LEU A 197 -4.05 -15.88 2.45
N ALA A 198 -3.92 -17.20 2.25
CA ALA A 198 -5.02 -18.16 2.22
C ALA A 198 -6.08 -17.86 1.14
N VAL A 199 -5.64 -17.39 -0.03
CA VAL A 199 -6.50 -17.16 -1.20
C VAL A 199 -6.56 -18.35 -2.16
N GLU A 200 -7.70 -18.56 -2.82
CA GLU A 200 -7.98 -19.62 -3.80
C GLU A 200 -8.06 -19.12 -5.25
N SER A 201 -8.32 -17.83 -5.46
CA SER A 201 -8.37 -17.21 -6.78
C SER A 201 -7.50 -15.96 -6.79
N ILE A 202 -6.79 -15.74 -7.89
CA ILE A 202 -5.92 -14.59 -8.11
C ILE A 202 -6.30 -13.99 -9.45
N ILE A 203 -6.66 -12.72 -9.44
CA ILE A 203 -7.02 -11.94 -10.62
C ILE A 203 -5.86 -11.01 -10.94
N TRP A 204 -5.30 -11.18 -12.12
CA TRP A 204 -4.14 -10.44 -12.61
C TRP A 204 -4.59 -9.31 -13.54
N LEU A 205 -4.51 -8.07 -13.07
CA LEU A 205 -4.67 -6.91 -13.94
C LEU A 205 -3.38 -6.72 -14.74
N PRO A 206 -3.42 -6.39 -16.05
CA PRO A 206 -2.19 -6.30 -16.84
C PRO A 206 -1.25 -5.19 -16.37
N ASN A 207 -1.81 -4.10 -15.86
CA ASN A 207 -1.11 -2.86 -15.56
C ASN A 207 -1.71 -2.16 -14.32
N GLY A 208 -0.90 -1.32 -13.67
CA GLY A 208 -1.34 -0.30 -12.74
C GLY A 208 -1.54 1.06 -13.42
N LEU A 209 -1.58 2.15 -12.63
CA LEU A 209 -1.64 3.50 -13.17
C LEU A 209 -0.36 3.87 -13.93
N TYR A 210 -0.51 4.75 -14.91
CA TYR A 210 0.62 5.30 -15.66
C TYR A 210 1.53 6.13 -14.76
N ASN A 211 2.85 5.92 -14.87
CA ASN A 211 3.89 6.55 -14.04
C ASN A 211 3.72 6.30 -12.54
N ASP A 212 3.11 5.18 -12.15
CA ASP A 212 3.20 4.73 -10.77
C ASP A 212 4.63 4.25 -10.49
N GLU A 213 5.32 4.91 -9.55
CA GLU A 213 6.72 4.64 -9.21
C GLU A 213 6.93 3.26 -8.59
N THR A 214 5.85 2.58 -8.21
CA THR A 214 5.86 1.27 -7.56
C THR A 214 5.78 0.10 -8.55
N ASP A 215 6.03 0.35 -9.85
CA ASP A 215 5.77 -0.59 -10.95
C ASP A 215 4.29 -0.97 -11.09
N GLY A 216 3.39 -0.02 -10.79
CA GLY A 216 1.95 -0.19 -10.99
C GLY A 216 1.28 -1.01 -9.89
N HIS A 217 1.46 -0.62 -8.62
CA HIS A 217 0.69 -1.19 -7.51
C HIS A 217 -0.82 -1.17 -7.75
N VAL A 218 -1.48 -2.19 -7.19
CA VAL A 218 -2.92 -2.36 -7.37
C VAL A 218 -3.72 -1.41 -6.49
N ASP A 219 -3.24 -1.07 -5.29
CA ASP A 219 -3.94 -0.19 -4.33
C ASP A 219 -4.14 1.25 -4.83
N ASN A 220 -3.40 1.65 -5.86
CA ASN A 220 -3.55 2.93 -6.52
C ASN A 220 -4.53 2.87 -7.71
N PHE A 221 -4.91 1.66 -8.16
CA PHE A 221 -5.65 1.44 -9.40
C PHE A 221 -6.98 0.69 -9.21
N CYS A 222 -7.02 -0.35 -8.38
CA CYS A 222 -8.20 -1.16 -8.13
C CYS A 222 -8.22 -1.71 -6.70
N CYS A 223 -9.36 -1.64 -6.02
CA CYS A 223 -9.52 -2.16 -4.67
C CYS A 223 -10.84 -2.91 -4.52
N TYR A 224 -10.92 -3.85 -3.58
CA TYR A 224 -12.21 -4.41 -3.17
C TYR A 224 -12.91 -3.43 -2.22
N VAL A 225 -14.22 -3.25 -2.40
CA VAL A 225 -15.05 -2.43 -1.48
C VAL A 225 -16.02 -3.28 -0.65
N ARG A 226 -16.31 -4.50 -1.12
CA ARG A 226 -17.04 -5.57 -0.42
C ARG A 226 -16.91 -6.87 -1.23
N PRO A 227 -17.30 -8.05 -0.69
CA PRO A 227 -17.20 -9.30 -1.44
C PRO A 227 -17.92 -9.24 -2.79
N GLY A 228 -17.19 -9.54 -3.87
CA GLY A 228 -17.70 -9.51 -5.24
C GLY A 228 -17.81 -8.12 -5.89
N GLU A 229 -17.35 -7.05 -5.23
CA GLU A 229 -17.41 -5.69 -5.79
C GLU A 229 -16.10 -4.93 -5.63
N VAL A 230 -15.70 -4.25 -6.69
CA VAL A 230 -14.42 -3.54 -6.78
C VAL A 230 -14.62 -2.11 -7.21
N LEU A 231 -13.72 -1.23 -6.79
CA LEU A 231 -13.56 0.11 -7.33
C LEU A 231 -12.37 0.10 -8.28
N LEU A 232 -12.53 0.66 -9.49
CA LEU A 232 -11.48 0.77 -10.50
C LEU A 232 -11.28 2.25 -10.85
N ALA A 233 -10.03 2.72 -10.78
CA ALA A 233 -9.66 4.04 -11.28
C ALA A 233 -9.94 4.13 -12.79
N TRP A 234 -10.61 5.20 -13.21
CA TRP A 234 -11.24 5.28 -14.51
C TRP A 234 -11.10 6.66 -15.16
N THR A 235 -10.89 6.62 -16.48
CA THR A 235 -11.03 7.79 -17.36
C THR A 235 -11.64 7.35 -18.69
N ASP A 236 -12.55 8.17 -19.22
CA ASP A 236 -13.08 8.03 -20.58
C ASP A 236 -12.31 8.91 -21.58
N ASP A 237 -11.34 9.71 -21.10
CA ASP A 237 -10.48 10.55 -21.95
C ASP A 237 -9.47 9.68 -22.71
N GLN A 238 -9.66 9.54 -24.03
CA GLN A 238 -8.82 8.70 -24.89
C GLN A 238 -7.40 9.22 -25.06
N ASP A 239 -7.15 10.49 -24.75
CA ASP A 239 -5.82 11.10 -24.82
C ASP A 239 -5.04 10.92 -23.50
N ASP A 240 -5.70 10.50 -22.41
CA ASP A 240 -5.01 10.17 -21.15
C ASP A 240 -4.30 8.80 -21.28
N PRO A 241 -3.01 8.69 -20.91
CA PRO A 241 -2.28 7.42 -20.98
C PRO A 241 -2.90 6.29 -20.12
N ASN A 242 -3.74 6.62 -19.14
CA ASN A 242 -4.49 5.64 -18.37
C ASN A 242 -5.68 5.03 -19.11
N TYR A 243 -6.16 5.62 -20.21
CA TYR A 243 -7.35 5.12 -20.92
C TYR A 243 -7.23 3.64 -21.30
N LEU A 244 -6.16 3.27 -22.00
CA LEU A 244 -5.95 1.88 -22.41
C LEU A 244 -5.73 0.93 -21.22
N ARG A 245 -5.06 1.40 -20.16
CA ARG A 245 -4.85 0.66 -18.90
C ARG A 245 -6.20 0.36 -18.23
N CYS A 246 -7.07 1.37 -18.10
CA CYS A 246 -8.42 1.24 -17.57
C CYS A 246 -9.28 0.26 -18.37
N GLN A 247 -9.28 0.36 -19.70
CA GLN A 247 -10.05 -0.55 -20.57
C GLN A 247 -9.55 -2.00 -20.46
N ALA A 248 -8.24 -2.21 -20.35
CA ALA A 248 -7.67 -3.54 -20.18
C ALA A 248 -8.06 -4.16 -18.83
N ALA A 249 -7.95 -3.39 -17.75
CA ALA A 249 -8.36 -3.84 -16.42
C ALA A 249 -9.86 -4.15 -16.33
N LEU A 250 -10.72 -3.29 -16.89
CA LEU A 250 -12.16 -3.52 -16.90
C LEU A 250 -12.53 -4.83 -17.59
N ARG A 251 -11.92 -5.13 -18.75
CA ARG A 251 -12.16 -6.41 -19.45
C ARG A 251 -11.81 -7.61 -18.57
N VAL A 252 -10.65 -7.58 -17.90
CA VAL A 252 -10.25 -8.65 -16.98
C VAL A 252 -11.26 -8.79 -15.84
N LEU A 253 -11.67 -7.69 -15.21
CA LEU A 253 -12.61 -7.71 -14.10
C LEU A 253 -14.00 -8.24 -14.51
N GLU A 254 -14.51 -7.84 -15.68
CA GLU A 254 -15.82 -8.27 -16.20
C GLU A 254 -15.85 -9.76 -16.61
N GLU A 255 -14.73 -10.29 -17.06
CA GLU A 255 -14.55 -11.70 -17.43
C GLU A 255 -14.23 -12.60 -16.23
N SER A 256 -13.72 -12.01 -15.14
CA SER A 256 -13.30 -12.73 -13.94
C SER A 256 -14.45 -13.14 -13.04
N ARG A 257 -14.15 -14.12 -12.19
CA ARG A 257 -14.98 -14.52 -11.06
C ARG A 257 -14.13 -14.64 -9.82
N ASP A 258 -14.73 -14.29 -8.69
CA ASP A 258 -14.08 -14.48 -7.42
C ASP A 258 -14.08 -15.95 -6.96
N ALA A 259 -13.43 -16.24 -5.84
CA ALA A 259 -13.31 -17.60 -5.29
C ALA A 259 -14.66 -18.24 -4.90
N LYS A 260 -15.73 -17.45 -4.79
CA LYS A 260 -17.11 -17.93 -4.57
C LYS A 260 -17.91 -18.05 -5.86
N GLY A 261 -17.30 -17.78 -7.02
CA GLY A 261 -17.90 -17.88 -8.34
C GLY A 261 -18.77 -16.66 -8.73
N ARG A 262 -18.79 -15.60 -7.92
CA ARG A 262 -19.54 -14.37 -8.23
C ARG A 262 -18.85 -13.65 -9.38
N LYS A 263 -19.65 -13.04 -10.25
CA LYS A 263 -19.13 -12.04 -11.18
C LYS A 263 -18.84 -10.76 -10.41
N LEU A 264 -17.75 -10.07 -10.76
CA LEU A 264 -17.43 -8.80 -10.12
C LEU A 264 -18.36 -7.68 -10.60
N VAL A 265 -18.83 -6.86 -9.67
CA VAL A 265 -19.41 -5.55 -9.97
C VAL A 265 -18.28 -4.53 -9.92
N VAL A 266 -18.09 -3.79 -11.01
CA VAL A 266 -17.03 -2.78 -11.11
C VAL A 266 -17.63 -1.38 -10.97
N HIS A 267 -17.26 -0.69 -9.91
CA HIS A 267 -17.55 0.72 -9.68
C HIS A 267 -16.39 1.54 -10.23
N LYS A 268 -16.70 2.57 -11.01
CA LYS A 268 -15.68 3.42 -11.63
C LYS A 268 -15.42 4.64 -10.76
N MET A 269 -14.16 4.85 -10.40
CA MET A 269 -13.71 6.02 -9.66
C MET A 269 -12.96 6.94 -10.62
N PRO A 270 -13.30 8.24 -10.76
CA PRO A 270 -12.52 9.13 -11.59
C PRO A 270 -11.03 9.12 -11.23
N ILE A 271 -10.15 9.37 -12.19
CA ILE A 271 -8.75 9.75 -11.93
C ILE A 271 -8.69 11.28 -11.87
N PRO A 272 -8.02 11.90 -10.88
CA PRO A 272 -7.80 13.35 -10.88
C PRO A 272 -7.11 13.80 -12.19
N GLY A 273 -7.18 15.10 -12.50
CA GLY A 273 -6.42 15.65 -13.62
C GLY A 273 -4.91 15.32 -13.50
N PRO A 274 -4.14 15.43 -14.59
CA PRO A 274 -2.68 15.27 -14.51
C PRO A 274 -2.08 16.15 -13.41
N LEU A 275 -1.55 15.52 -12.37
CA LEU A 275 -0.90 16.19 -11.25
C LEU A 275 0.59 16.27 -11.51
N TYR A 276 1.19 17.42 -11.25
CA TYR A 276 2.62 17.66 -11.39
C TYR A 276 3.11 18.43 -10.18
N ALA A 277 4.31 18.08 -9.70
CA ALA A 277 5.02 18.92 -8.76
C ALA A 277 5.46 20.22 -9.46
N THR A 278 5.47 21.34 -8.74
CA THR A 278 6.05 22.57 -9.27
C THR A 278 7.58 22.53 -9.22
N GLN A 279 8.24 23.37 -10.01
CA GLN A 279 9.71 23.50 -9.94
C GLN A 279 10.18 23.87 -8.53
N GLU A 280 9.49 24.78 -7.85
CA GLU A 280 9.80 25.17 -6.47
C GLU A 280 9.70 23.99 -5.49
N GLU A 281 8.73 23.09 -5.70
CA GLU A 281 8.58 21.91 -4.88
C GLU A 281 9.70 20.90 -5.11
N CYS A 282 10.11 20.69 -6.36
CA CYS A 282 11.26 19.85 -6.71
C CYS A 282 12.58 20.44 -6.19
N ASP A 283 12.78 21.75 -6.28
CA ASP A 283 13.98 22.45 -5.79
C ASP A 283 14.15 22.32 -4.26
N GLY A 284 13.05 22.06 -3.55
CA GLY A 284 13.07 21.82 -2.10
C GLY A 284 13.49 20.40 -1.70
N VAL A 285 13.83 19.53 -2.66
CA VAL A 285 14.23 18.13 -2.44
C VAL A 285 15.74 17.97 -2.67
N ASP A 286 16.41 17.28 -1.75
CA ASP A 286 17.85 17.04 -1.87
C ASP A 286 18.14 16.05 -3.02
N ILE A 287 19.20 16.31 -3.78
CA ILE A 287 19.65 15.42 -4.86
C ILE A 287 20.69 14.46 -4.28
N VAL A 288 20.32 13.18 -4.17
CA VAL A 288 21.17 12.11 -3.63
C VAL A 288 21.31 10.99 -4.66
N GLU A 289 22.54 10.54 -4.90
CA GLU A 289 22.80 9.39 -5.76
C GLU A 289 22.11 8.13 -5.21
N GLY A 290 21.36 7.45 -6.07
CA GLY A 290 20.61 6.25 -5.71
C GLY A 290 19.21 6.52 -5.17
N SER A 291 18.78 7.79 -5.04
CA SER A 291 17.39 8.16 -4.72
C SER A 291 16.65 8.62 -5.97
N GLN A 292 15.35 8.34 -6.03
CA GLN A 292 14.48 8.74 -7.15
C GLN A 292 14.44 10.27 -7.29
N PRO A 293 14.86 10.84 -8.43
CA PRO A 293 14.83 12.28 -8.62
C PRO A 293 13.39 12.80 -8.69
N ARG A 294 13.17 14.01 -8.16
CA ARG A 294 11.88 14.71 -8.27
C ARG A 294 11.95 15.70 -9.44
N ASP A 295 11.16 15.45 -10.48
CA ASP A 295 11.15 16.20 -11.74
C ASP A 295 9.74 16.75 -12.01
N PRO A 296 9.59 18.07 -12.21
CA PRO A 296 8.27 18.70 -12.41
C PRO A 296 7.62 18.33 -13.76
N SER A 297 8.34 17.70 -14.68
CA SER A 297 7.80 17.18 -15.95
C SER A 297 7.18 15.78 -15.82
N ILE A 298 7.44 15.08 -14.71
CA ILE A 298 6.88 13.76 -14.46
C ILE A 298 5.50 13.91 -13.83
N ARG A 299 4.49 13.28 -14.45
CA ARG A 299 3.14 13.19 -13.90
C ARG A 299 3.16 12.35 -12.63
N LEU A 300 2.58 12.87 -11.56
CA LEU A 300 2.35 12.14 -10.30
C LEU A 300 1.15 11.18 -10.47
N ALA A 301 1.28 9.97 -9.95
CA ALA A 301 0.25 8.93 -9.99
C ALA A 301 -0.83 9.16 -8.90
N GLY A 302 -1.50 10.32 -8.92
CA GLY A 302 -2.61 10.61 -8.01
C GLY A 302 -3.86 9.79 -8.33
N SER A 303 -4.47 9.21 -7.30
CA SER A 303 -5.67 8.38 -7.43
C SER A 303 -6.60 8.55 -6.24
N TYR A 304 -7.91 8.59 -6.50
CA TYR A 304 -8.92 8.51 -5.44
C TYR A 304 -9.15 7.09 -4.92
N VAL A 305 -8.64 6.06 -5.62
CA VAL A 305 -8.71 4.66 -5.17
C VAL A 305 -7.77 4.40 -3.97
N ASN A 306 -6.72 5.22 -3.80
CA ASN A 306 -5.77 5.10 -2.69
C ASN A 306 -6.32 5.67 -1.37
N PHE A 307 -7.53 5.26 -1.00
CA PHE A 307 -8.14 5.54 0.30
C PHE A 307 -7.84 4.42 1.29
N LEU A 308 -8.08 4.68 2.58
CA LEU A 308 -8.01 3.68 3.64
C LEU A 308 -9.41 3.41 4.21
N ILE A 309 -9.82 2.15 4.27
CA ILE A 309 -11.00 1.75 5.06
C ILE A 309 -10.59 1.67 6.53
N VAL A 310 -11.39 2.29 7.39
CA VAL A 310 -11.24 2.23 8.86
C VAL A 310 -12.57 1.80 9.47
N ASN A 311 -12.58 1.46 10.76
CA ASN A 311 -13.80 1.12 11.47
C ASN A 311 -14.88 2.20 11.33
N GLY A 312 -15.92 1.94 10.54
CA GLY A 312 -17.05 2.86 10.35
C GLY A 312 -16.72 4.12 9.54
N GLY A 313 -15.60 4.16 8.80
CA GLY A 313 -15.20 5.33 8.01
C GLY A 313 -14.30 4.99 6.83
N ILE A 314 -14.11 5.98 5.96
CA ILE A 314 -13.14 5.96 4.86
C ILE A 314 -12.31 7.24 4.97
N ILE A 315 -10.99 7.11 4.88
CA ILE A 315 -10.06 8.24 4.79
C ILE A 315 -9.62 8.33 3.33
N ALA A 316 -10.30 9.18 2.57
CA ALA A 316 -10.07 9.35 1.14
C ALA A 316 -9.12 10.53 0.86
N PRO A 317 -8.27 10.43 -0.19
CA PRO A 317 -7.44 11.53 -0.64
C PRO A 317 -8.28 12.63 -1.31
N SER A 318 -7.72 13.84 -1.35
CA SER A 318 -8.27 15.00 -2.06
C SER A 318 -7.09 15.79 -2.61
N PHE A 319 -7.23 16.28 -3.83
CA PHE A 319 -6.13 16.85 -4.61
C PHE A 319 -6.34 18.32 -4.98
N ASP A 320 -7.38 18.98 -4.45
CA ASP A 320 -7.85 20.29 -4.93
C ASP A 320 -8.19 20.25 -6.43
N ASP A 321 -8.70 19.10 -6.86
CA ASP A 321 -9.02 18.78 -8.24
C ASP A 321 -10.54 18.88 -8.46
N PRO A 322 -11.03 19.31 -9.64
CA PRO A 322 -12.46 19.43 -9.90
C PRO A 322 -13.27 18.15 -9.68
N LYS A 323 -12.63 16.97 -9.71
CA LYS A 323 -13.27 15.67 -9.47
C LYS A 323 -13.31 15.27 -8.00
N ASP A 324 -12.75 16.04 -7.07
CA ASP A 324 -12.79 15.75 -5.62
C ASP A 324 -14.23 15.53 -5.13
N ALA A 325 -15.18 16.37 -5.60
CA ALA A 325 -16.58 16.29 -5.20
C ALA A 325 -17.30 15.06 -5.78
N GLU A 326 -16.94 14.65 -7.01
CA GLU A 326 -17.45 13.45 -7.64
C GLU A 326 -16.91 12.20 -6.95
N ALA A 327 -15.59 12.14 -6.73
CA ALA A 327 -14.93 11.05 -6.04
C ALA A 327 -15.48 10.84 -4.63
N ARG A 328 -15.77 11.93 -3.90
CA ARG A 328 -16.37 11.86 -2.56
C ARG A 328 -17.81 11.33 -2.56
N ALA A 329 -18.55 11.53 -3.65
CA ALA A 329 -19.95 11.10 -3.74
C ALA A 329 -20.09 9.60 -4.07
N ILE A 330 -19.09 9.04 -4.74
CA ILE A 330 -18.93 7.61 -5.04
C ILE A 330 -18.54 6.87 -3.77
#